data_AF-A0A419I619-F1
#
_entry.id   AF-A0A419I619-F1
#
_cell.length_a   1.000
_cell.length_b   1.000
_cell.length_c   1.000
_cell.angle_alpha   90.00
_cell.angle_beta   90.00
_cell.angle_gamma   90.00
#
_symmetry.space_group_name_H-M   'P 1'
#
loop_
_entity.id
_entity.type
_entity.pdbx_description
1 polymer ?
#
loop_
_entity_poly.entity_id
_entity_poly.type
_entity_poly.pdbx_seq_one_letter_code
_entity_poly.pdbx_strand_id
1 'polypeptide(L)'
;MLNATLNAKQLAVLNWVSGGCADGIYEGTAHRVVARALHNRGLIVVKGNGPSWVARMTDEGARYLERAQQPIPDEQAGDPPPSSSRAPKKRKQGAVDQLMTSLTDAPDHRIVVPHSEAGKYRRLAGMAKSLGRVPDKFYISFGHVREPGGFMVTLTLEPVPDWQTRALDRLSVARELSDPSDLVRALMDSETFPVTGEPRDRAFRLLEALVLGAREAGMTVEIGNQPHGRYGSVDRAQDEVTFCIGQDRFQLRFTQATLQRPHEPTERELARARRGYLFPDFDEVPDEHFDIVLDGPGVQFWASKWKDTDDHRLEDDLAQVLEEIRLRHGYLTDLRARQQEQERRAQQARVEGQKRLEAARERAAAAYREHMIDEDARDQAQRWREANQMRAYAAEVKRRAAALDEADRERACSWAERIAAVADSLDPFPDEAYAPRVIARPSESDLERFIKY
;
A
#
# COMPACT_ATOMS: atom_id res chain seq x y z
N MET A 1 38.25 -24.93 9.66
CA MET A 1 37.60 -25.19 8.34
C MET A 1 36.80 -23.95 7.95
N LEU A 2 37.24 -23.18 6.94
CA LEU A 2 36.47 -22.07 6.34
C LEU A 2 37.02 -21.76 4.92
N ASN A 3 37.08 -22.77 4.04
CA ASN A 3 37.50 -22.55 2.63
C ASN A 3 36.29 -22.25 1.75
N ALA A 4 35.77 -21.02 1.85
CA ALA A 4 34.91 -20.46 0.80
C ALA A 4 35.81 -19.98 -0.35
N THR A 5 35.56 -20.43 -1.57
CA THR A 5 36.23 -19.95 -2.78
C THR A 5 35.96 -18.45 -2.97
N LEU A 6 37.02 -17.65 -3.19
CA LEU A 6 36.86 -16.23 -3.45
C LEU A 6 36.17 -16.01 -4.80
N ASN A 7 35.21 -15.09 -4.85
CA ASN A 7 34.61 -14.66 -6.12
C ASN A 7 35.64 -13.85 -6.93
N ALA A 8 35.49 -13.80 -8.26
CA ALA A 8 36.36 -13.08 -9.19
C ALA A 8 36.68 -11.63 -8.76
N LYS A 9 35.70 -10.88 -8.22
CA LYS A 9 35.92 -9.52 -7.69
C LYS A 9 36.85 -9.49 -6.46
N GLN A 10 36.73 -10.48 -5.58
CA GLN A 10 37.59 -10.61 -4.40
C GLN A 10 39.00 -11.05 -4.79
N LEU A 11 39.13 -11.95 -5.77
CA LEU A 11 40.42 -12.36 -6.32
C LEU A 11 41.12 -11.22 -7.07
N ALA A 12 40.39 -10.39 -7.81
CA ALA A 12 40.92 -9.21 -8.50
C ALA A 12 41.45 -8.16 -7.52
N VAL A 13 40.71 -7.88 -6.43
CA VAL A 13 41.17 -6.96 -5.38
C VAL A 13 42.35 -7.56 -4.59
N LEU A 14 42.36 -8.88 -4.35
CA LEU A 14 43.48 -9.55 -3.69
C LEU A 14 44.76 -9.50 -4.54
N ASN A 15 44.67 -9.76 -5.86
CA ASN A 15 45.79 -9.60 -6.80
C ASN A 15 46.30 -8.15 -6.86
N TRP A 16 45.38 -7.18 -6.85
CA TRP A 16 45.76 -5.76 -6.85
C TRP A 16 46.49 -5.33 -5.56
N VAL A 17 46.04 -5.82 -4.40
CA VAL A 17 46.75 -5.59 -3.13
C VAL A 17 48.11 -6.29 -3.12
N SER A 18 48.24 -7.46 -3.75
CA SER A 18 49.53 -8.15 -3.96
C SER A 18 50.50 -7.29 -4.78
N GLY A 19 49.99 -6.57 -5.77
CA GLY A 19 50.76 -5.67 -6.64
C GLY A 19 51.06 -4.29 -6.04
N GLY A 20 50.84 -4.09 -4.73
CA GLY A 20 51.19 -2.83 -4.05
C GLY A 20 50.13 -1.72 -4.16
N CYS A 21 48.88 -2.06 -4.47
CA CYS A 21 47.76 -1.10 -4.58
C CYS A 21 48.02 0.04 -5.58
N ALA A 22 48.46 -0.29 -6.79
CA ALA A 22 48.77 0.71 -7.81
C ALA A 22 47.60 1.68 -8.07
N ASP A 23 47.92 2.98 -8.11
CA ASP A 23 46.96 4.07 -8.30
C ASP A 23 46.31 4.01 -9.69
N GLY A 24 45.04 4.44 -9.77
CA GLY A 24 44.28 4.53 -11.03
C GLY A 24 43.62 3.22 -11.51
N ILE A 25 43.80 2.09 -10.81
CA ILE A 25 43.15 0.82 -11.17
C ILE A 25 41.69 0.74 -10.67
N TYR A 26 41.40 1.37 -9.53
CA TYR A 26 40.05 1.43 -8.98
C TYR A 26 39.67 2.87 -8.65
N GLU A 27 38.55 3.34 -9.18
CA GLU A 27 37.94 4.62 -8.84
C GLU A 27 36.83 4.45 -7.77
N GLY A 28 36.61 5.47 -6.95
CA GLY A 28 35.58 5.47 -5.89
C GLY A 28 35.89 4.57 -4.69
N THR A 29 34.89 4.25 -3.86
CA THR A 29 35.08 3.53 -2.57
C THR A 29 34.72 2.04 -2.60
N ALA A 30 34.20 1.54 -3.72
CA ALA A 30 33.67 0.17 -3.82
C ALA A 30 34.74 -0.92 -3.57
N HIS A 31 35.98 -0.70 -4.02
CA HIS A 31 37.10 -1.63 -3.80
C HIS A 31 37.50 -1.73 -2.32
N ARG A 32 37.21 -0.69 -1.51
CA ARG A 32 37.48 -0.66 -0.06
C ARG A 32 36.53 -1.57 0.71
N VAL A 33 35.28 -1.69 0.27
CA VAL A 33 34.30 -2.63 0.85
C VAL A 33 34.74 -4.07 0.60
N VAL A 34 35.25 -4.36 -0.60
CA VAL A 34 35.80 -5.68 -0.96
C VAL A 34 37.08 -5.96 -0.16
N ALA A 35 37.95 -4.97 0.01
CA ALA A 35 39.15 -5.07 0.84
C ALA A 35 38.80 -5.31 2.32
N ARG A 36 37.76 -4.67 2.86
CA ARG A 36 37.28 -4.94 4.22
C ARG A 36 36.77 -6.37 4.38
N ALA A 37 36.10 -6.92 3.36
CA ALA A 37 35.68 -8.32 3.36
C ALA A 37 36.86 -9.31 3.31
N LEU A 38 37.95 -8.97 2.60
CA LEU A 38 39.20 -9.75 2.61
C LEU A 38 39.94 -9.62 3.95
N HIS A 39 39.88 -8.46 4.59
CA HIS A 39 40.45 -8.22 5.92
C HIS A 39 39.78 -9.05 7.01
N ASN A 40 38.45 -9.09 7.01
CA ASN A 40 37.68 -9.93 7.95
C ASN A 40 37.96 -11.44 7.77
N ARG A 41 38.54 -11.84 6.63
CA ARG A 41 38.95 -13.21 6.33
C ARG A 41 40.45 -13.45 6.56
N GLY A 42 41.17 -12.49 7.12
CA GLY A 42 42.60 -12.62 7.43
C GLY A 42 43.54 -12.56 6.22
N LEU A 43 43.03 -12.32 5.01
CA LEU A 43 43.84 -12.38 3.76
C LEU A 43 44.58 -11.07 3.48
N ILE A 44 44.13 -9.94 4.03
CA ILE A 44 44.81 -8.65 3.96
C ILE A 44 44.66 -7.86 5.27
N VAL A 45 45.53 -6.89 5.52
CA VAL A 45 45.40 -5.92 6.63
C VAL A 45 45.10 -4.55 6.05
N VAL A 46 44.03 -3.93 6.54
CA VAL A 46 43.63 -2.57 6.18
C VAL A 46 43.87 -1.64 7.36
N LYS A 47 44.50 -0.48 7.13
CA LYS A 47 44.73 0.58 8.13
C LYS A 47 44.32 1.95 7.58
N GLY A 48 43.96 2.87 8.47
CA GLY A 48 43.59 4.26 8.11
C GLY A 48 42.15 4.42 7.61
N ASN A 49 41.72 5.68 7.49
CA ASN A 49 40.35 6.07 7.10
C ASN A 49 40.41 7.15 6.00
N GLY A 50 39.41 7.17 5.11
CA GLY A 50 39.28 8.20 4.08
C GLY A 50 40.51 8.28 3.15
N PRO A 51 41.21 9.41 3.05
CA PRO A 51 42.39 9.57 2.20
C PRO A 51 43.65 8.87 2.74
N SER A 52 43.70 8.48 4.02
CA SER A 52 44.84 7.78 4.64
C SER A 52 44.73 6.25 4.59
N TRP A 53 43.78 5.72 3.82
CA TRP A 53 43.49 4.30 3.72
C TRP A 53 44.62 3.54 3.01
N VAL A 54 45.12 2.45 3.61
CA VAL A 54 46.16 1.58 3.05
C VAL A 54 45.78 0.12 3.28
N ALA A 55 46.01 -0.74 2.29
CA ALA A 55 45.88 -2.19 2.39
C ALA A 55 47.23 -2.89 2.17
N ARG A 56 47.50 -3.96 2.93
CA ARG A 56 48.69 -4.80 2.79
C ARG A 56 48.32 -6.27 2.82
N MET A 57 49.04 -7.08 2.04
CA MET A 57 48.87 -8.53 2.01
C MET A 57 49.30 -9.18 3.34
N THR A 58 48.63 -10.26 3.74
CA THR A 58 49.09 -11.15 4.83
C THR A 58 49.72 -12.43 4.26
N ASP A 59 50.46 -13.16 5.09
CA ASP A 59 51.05 -14.45 4.71
C ASP A 59 49.97 -15.48 4.29
N GLU A 60 48.79 -15.41 4.90
CA GLU A 60 47.64 -16.25 4.56
C GLU A 60 47.04 -15.86 3.20
N GLY A 61 46.96 -14.56 2.90
CA GLY A 61 46.53 -14.05 1.59
C GLY A 61 47.47 -14.42 0.45
N ALA A 62 48.79 -14.36 0.68
CA ALA A 62 49.80 -14.76 -0.28
C ALA A 62 49.73 -16.27 -0.59
N ARG A 63 49.62 -17.11 0.45
CA ARG A 63 49.44 -18.58 0.29
C ARG A 63 48.16 -18.95 -0.43
N TYR A 64 47.09 -18.19 -0.20
CA TYR A 64 45.82 -18.38 -0.91
C TYR A 64 45.95 -18.09 -2.41
N LEU A 65 46.61 -16.97 -2.76
CA LEU A 65 46.88 -16.59 -4.15
C LEU A 65 47.74 -17.60 -4.90
N GLU A 66 48.79 -18.11 -4.25
CA GLU A 66 49.69 -19.12 -4.82
C GLU A 66 48.95 -20.44 -5.10
N ARG A 67 48.09 -20.88 -4.18
CA ARG A 67 47.25 -22.07 -4.37
C ARG A 67 46.20 -21.86 -5.47
N ALA A 68 45.68 -20.64 -5.62
CA ALA A 68 44.73 -20.28 -6.67
C ALA A 68 45.37 -20.19 -8.07
N GLN A 69 46.71 -20.12 -8.16
CA GLN A 69 47.48 -20.02 -9.40
C GLN A 69 48.12 -21.34 -9.84
N GLN A 70 47.99 -22.43 -9.06
CA GLN A 70 48.50 -23.73 -9.49
C GLN A 70 47.60 -24.37 -10.56
N PRO A 71 48.16 -24.90 -11.67
CA PRO A 71 47.40 -25.64 -12.66
C PRO A 71 46.93 -26.98 -12.07
N ILE A 72 45.71 -27.38 -12.41
CA ILE A 72 45.19 -28.72 -12.13
C ILE A 72 46.05 -29.72 -12.94
N PRO A 73 46.59 -30.81 -12.34
CA PRO A 73 47.39 -31.79 -13.10
C PRO A 73 46.58 -32.48 -14.20
N ASP A 74 47.22 -32.58 -15.35
CA ASP A 74 46.71 -32.98 -16.65
C ASP A 74 46.69 -34.52 -16.79
N GLU A 75 45.52 -35.14 -16.95
CA GLU A 75 45.42 -36.51 -17.45
C GLU A 75 45.31 -36.49 -18.98
N GLN A 76 46.49 -36.69 -19.59
CA GLN A 76 46.76 -37.25 -20.93
C GLN A 76 46.24 -36.50 -22.16
N ALA A 77 47.15 -35.67 -22.68
CA ALA A 77 47.14 -35.08 -24.01
C ALA A 77 47.09 -36.14 -25.13
N GLY A 78 45.99 -36.12 -25.89
CA GLY A 78 45.97 -36.45 -27.31
C GLY A 78 45.73 -35.16 -28.10
N ASP A 79 46.51 -34.94 -29.16
CA ASP A 79 46.56 -33.71 -29.97
C ASP A 79 45.17 -33.08 -30.28
N PRO A 80 45.03 -31.74 -30.18
CA PRO A 80 43.79 -31.08 -30.56
C PRO A 80 43.67 -30.97 -32.10
N PRO A 81 42.58 -31.43 -32.72
CA PRO A 81 42.26 -31.08 -34.11
C PRO A 81 41.84 -29.61 -34.20
N PRO A 82 41.94 -28.98 -35.38
CA PRO A 82 41.92 -27.53 -35.52
C PRO A 82 40.57 -26.93 -35.10
N SER A 83 40.68 -25.77 -34.44
CA SER A 83 39.65 -24.78 -34.14
C SER A 83 38.39 -24.89 -35.03
N SER A 84 37.36 -25.58 -34.54
CA SER A 84 36.00 -25.31 -34.99
C SER A 84 35.45 -24.14 -34.18
N SER A 85 35.19 -23.04 -34.88
CA SER A 85 34.43 -21.89 -34.42
C SER A 85 33.05 -22.35 -33.91
N ARG A 86 32.97 -22.64 -32.61
CA ARG A 86 31.68 -22.73 -31.94
C ARG A 86 31.09 -21.32 -31.89
N ALA A 87 30.03 -21.13 -32.67
CA ALA A 87 29.16 -19.98 -32.64
C ALA A 87 28.86 -19.58 -31.17
N PRO A 88 28.82 -18.27 -30.85
CA PRO A 88 28.67 -17.80 -29.48
C PRO A 88 27.36 -18.33 -28.92
N LYS A 89 27.43 -19.24 -27.93
CA LYS A 89 26.26 -19.60 -27.13
C LYS A 89 25.78 -18.31 -26.47
N LYS A 90 24.62 -17.81 -26.89
CA LYS A 90 23.93 -16.67 -26.26
C LYS A 90 23.98 -16.86 -24.75
N ARG A 91 24.70 -15.97 -24.05
CA ARG A 91 24.75 -15.96 -22.58
C ARG A 91 23.30 -15.96 -22.08
N LYS A 92 22.92 -16.94 -21.26
CA LYS A 92 21.62 -16.93 -20.58
C LYS A 92 21.55 -15.58 -19.82
N GLN A 93 20.63 -14.70 -20.23
CA GLN A 93 20.40 -13.43 -19.58
C GLN A 93 20.28 -13.64 -18.07
N GLY A 94 20.93 -12.81 -17.25
CA GLY A 94 20.85 -12.94 -15.81
C GLY A 94 19.39 -12.78 -15.34
N ALA A 95 19.04 -13.33 -14.17
CA ALA A 95 17.67 -13.24 -13.65
C ALA A 95 17.15 -11.79 -13.53
N VAL A 96 18.06 -10.82 -13.37
CA VAL A 96 17.77 -9.38 -13.37
C VAL A 96 17.47 -8.86 -14.79
N ASP A 97 18.27 -9.27 -15.78
CA ASP A 97 18.06 -8.88 -17.18
C ASP A 97 16.74 -9.48 -17.72
N GLN A 98 16.42 -10.72 -17.31
CA GLN A 98 15.14 -11.35 -17.60
C GLN A 98 13.98 -10.59 -16.97
N LEU A 99 14.10 -10.17 -15.69
CA LEU A 99 13.08 -9.35 -15.04
C LEU A 99 12.85 -8.03 -15.79
N MET A 100 13.93 -7.31 -16.14
CA MET A 100 13.82 -6.04 -16.86
C MET A 100 13.25 -6.21 -18.27
N THR A 101 13.61 -7.31 -18.96
CA THR A 101 13.05 -7.65 -20.27
C THR A 101 11.55 -7.93 -20.15
N SER A 102 11.15 -8.78 -19.21
CA SER A 102 9.73 -9.05 -18.95
C SER A 102 8.94 -7.81 -18.55
N LEU A 103 9.55 -6.86 -17.82
CA LEU A 103 8.90 -5.61 -17.45
C LEU A 103 8.79 -4.66 -18.65
N THR A 104 9.77 -4.65 -19.54
CA THR A 104 9.75 -3.79 -20.74
C THR A 104 8.76 -4.32 -21.77
N ASP A 105 8.69 -5.64 -21.94
CA ASP A 105 7.86 -6.31 -22.96
C ASP A 105 6.39 -6.47 -22.54
N ALA A 106 6.08 -6.37 -21.24
CA ALA A 106 4.71 -6.51 -20.74
C ALA A 106 3.83 -5.32 -21.15
N PRO A 107 2.53 -5.54 -21.45
CA PRO A 107 1.58 -4.45 -21.61
C PRO A 107 1.52 -3.63 -20.31
N ASP A 108 1.58 -2.31 -20.44
CA ASP A 108 1.67 -1.34 -19.33
C ASP A 108 2.92 -1.47 -18.45
N HIS A 109 3.98 -2.12 -18.96
CA HIS A 109 5.20 -2.45 -18.23
C HIS A 109 4.97 -3.14 -16.88
N ARG A 110 3.91 -3.95 -16.82
CA ARG A 110 3.38 -4.53 -15.58
C ARG A 110 3.41 -6.05 -15.61
N ILE A 111 4.00 -6.65 -14.58
CA ILE A 111 3.98 -8.10 -14.37
C ILE A 111 3.19 -8.40 -13.10
N VAL A 112 2.25 -9.34 -13.19
CA VAL A 112 1.52 -9.90 -12.04
C VAL A 112 2.22 -11.18 -11.61
N VAL A 113 2.62 -11.26 -10.34
CA VAL A 113 3.30 -12.41 -9.75
C VAL A 113 2.58 -12.90 -8.49
N PRO A 114 2.60 -14.21 -8.18
CA PRO A 114 2.05 -14.70 -6.93
C PRO A 114 2.70 -14.05 -5.71
N HIS A 115 1.92 -13.78 -4.66
CA HIS A 115 2.44 -13.15 -3.44
C HIS A 115 3.58 -13.95 -2.78
N SER A 116 3.59 -15.28 -2.92
CA SER A 116 4.67 -16.15 -2.45
C SER A 116 6.04 -15.82 -3.09
N GLU A 117 6.06 -15.29 -4.32
CA GLU A 117 7.30 -14.90 -5.02
C GLU A 117 7.70 -13.45 -4.76
N ALA A 118 6.93 -12.67 -4.00
CA ALA A 118 7.18 -11.25 -3.77
C ALA A 118 8.59 -10.98 -3.22
N GLY A 119 9.09 -11.83 -2.30
CA GLY A 119 10.44 -11.69 -1.75
C GLY A 119 11.56 -11.87 -2.79
N LYS A 120 11.37 -12.79 -3.75
CA LYS A 120 12.32 -13.02 -4.85
C LYS A 120 12.35 -11.80 -5.78
N TYR A 121 11.18 -11.30 -6.17
CA TYR A 121 11.08 -10.15 -7.07
C TYR A 121 11.55 -8.84 -6.44
N ARG A 122 11.30 -8.62 -5.13
CA ARG A 122 11.89 -7.48 -4.39
C ARG A 122 13.42 -7.51 -4.39
N ARG A 123 14.01 -8.69 -4.17
CA ARG A 123 15.46 -8.86 -4.26
C ARG A 123 16.00 -8.59 -5.67
N LEU A 124 15.32 -9.08 -6.70
CA LEU A 124 15.72 -8.84 -8.09
C LEU A 124 15.61 -7.35 -8.46
N ALA A 125 14.56 -6.65 -8.01
CA ALA A 125 14.43 -5.20 -8.20
C ALA A 125 15.53 -4.42 -7.46
N GLY A 126 15.85 -4.81 -6.22
CA GLY A 126 16.99 -4.24 -5.48
C GLY A 126 18.33 -4.46 -6.20
N MET A 127 18.53 -5.66 -6.76
CA MET A 127 19.70 -5.97 -7.58
C MET A 127 19.72 -5.14 -8.87
N ALA A 128 18.59 -5.00 -9.57
CA ALA A 128 18.45 -4.19 -10.78
C ALA A 128 18.86 -2.73 -10.53
N LYS A 129 18.39 -2.15 -9.41
CA LYS A 129 18.78 -0.80 -8.96
C LYS A 129 20.27 -0.72 -8.68
N SER A 130 20.82 -1.65 -7.90
CA SER A 130 22.25 -1.63 -7.54
C SER A 130 23.19 -1.84 -8.75
N LEU A 131 22.69 -2.49 -9.82
CA LEU A 131 23.44 -2.76 -11.05
C LEU A 131 23.21 -1.71 -12.14
N GLY A 132 22.42 -0.66 -11.89
CA GLY A 132 22.09 0.36 -12.90
C GLY A 132 21.35 -0.19 -14.13
N ARG A 133 20.53 -1.24 -13.94
CA ARG A 133 19.76 -1.88 -15.04
C ARG A 133 18.35 -1.33 -15.18
N VAL A 134 17.88 -0.56 -14.21
CA VAL A 134 16.64 0.20 -14.32
C VAL A 134 16.95 1.46 -15.13
N PRO A 135 16.20 1.76 -16.21
CA PRO A 135 16.42 2.99 -16.98
C PRO A 135 16.29 4.25 -16.10
N ASP A 136 17.15 5.25 -16.30
CA ASP A 136 17.30 6.42 -15.41
C ASP A 136 16.00 7.20 -15.14
N LYS A 137 15.05 7.14 -16.07
CA LYS A 137 13.73 7.81 -15.97
C LYS A 137 12.64 6.92 -15.39
N PHE A 138 12.96 5.73 -14.88
CA PHE A 138 11.97 4.76 -14.42
C PHE A 138 12.30 4.20 -13.04
N TYR A 139 11.28 3.78 -12.31
CA TYR A 139 11.40 3.05 -11.06
C TYR A 139 10.45 1.85 -11.05
N ILE A 140 10.77 0.83 -10.24
CA ILE A 140 9.93 -0.37 -10.10
C ILE A 140 9.03 -0.16 -8.88
N SER A 141 7.73 0.01 -9.11
CA SER A 141 6.70 0.08 -8.07
C SER A 141 6.14 -1.32 -7.76
N PHE A 142 5.65 -1.51 -6.54
CA PHE A 142 4.99 -2.75 -6.10
C PHE A 142 3.56 -2.45 -5.67
N GLY A 143 2.60 -3.05 -6.37
CA GLY A 143 1.18 -3.00 -6.05
C GLY A 143 0.64 -4.36 -5.61
N HIS A 144 -0.62 -4.37 -5.18
CA HIS A 144 -1.37 -5.57 -4.85
C HIS A 144 -2.65 -5.63 -5.66
N VAL A 145 -2.95 -6.79 -6.24
CA VAL A 145 -4.22 -7.04 -6.92
C VAL A 145 -4.83 -8.31 -6.34
N ARG A 146 -6.15 -8.28 -6.13
CA ARG A 146 -6.91 -9.45 -5.75
C ARG A 146 -7.49 -10.08 -7.01
N GLU A 147 -6.99 -11.25 -7.36
CA GLU A 147 -7.51 -12.06 -8.47
C GLU A 147 -8.30 -13.26 -7.92
N PRO A 148 -9.16 -13.91 -8.75
CA PRO A 148 -9.94 -15.08 -8.33
C PRO A 148 -9.10 -16.24 -7.76
N GLY A 149 -7.78 -16.26 -8.01
CA GLY A 149 -6.82 -17.25 -7.50
C GLY A 149 -6.02 -16.84 -6.25
N GLY A 150 -6.24 -15.65 -5.68
CA GLY A 150 -5.57 -15.18 -4.46
C GLY A 150 -4.99 -13.77 -4.52
N PHE A 151 -4.17 -13.43 -3.52
CA PHE A 151 -3.43 -12.16 -3.50
C PHE A 151 -2.23 -12.24 -4.44
N MET A 152 -2.19 -11.34 -5.42
CA MET A 152 -1.07 -11.21 -6.35
C MET A 152 -0.32 -9.91 -6.06
N VAL A 153 0.98 -9.91 -6.33
CA VAL A 153 1.82 -8.71 -6.30
C VAL A 153 2.03 -8.26 -7.74
N THR A 154 1.87 -6.97 -7.99
CA THR A 154 2.16 -6.39 -9.30
C THR A 154 3.44 -5.60 -9.24
N LEU A 155 4.34 -5.87 -10.17
CA LEU A 155 5.53 -5.08 -10.42
C LEU A 155 5.25 -4.21 -11.63
N THR A 156 5.43 -2.91 -11.51
CA THR A 156 5.23 -1.98 -12.62
C THR A 156 6.46 -1.10 -12.79
N LEU A 157 6.95 -1.00 -14.02
CA LEU A 157 8.00 -0.05 -14.36
C LEU A 157 7.33 1.28 -14.68
N GLU A 158 7.30 2.18 -13.71
CA GLU A 158 6.68 3.49 -13.84
C GLU A 158 7.74 4.55 -14.15
N PRO A 159 7.42 5.58 -14.94
CA PRO A 159 8.29 6.73 -15.06
C PRO A 159 8.50 7.33 -13.67
N VAL A 160 9.71 7.78 -13.38
CA VAL A 160 10.01 8.52 -12.14
C VAL A 160 9.05 9.72 -12.10
N PRO A 161 8.25 9.87 -11.03
CA PRO A 161 7.27 10.92 -10.97
C PRO A 161 7.93 12.29 -11.17
N ASP A 162 7.22 13.21 -11.82
CA ASP A 162 7.74 14.54 -12.15
C ASP A 162 8.30 15.26 -10.91
N TRP A 163 7.64 15.11 -9.76
CA TRP A 163 8.11 15.69 -8.51
C TRP A 163 9.51 15.21 -8.12
N GLN A 164 9.89 13.96 -8.39
CA GLN A 164 11.19 13.40 -8.02
C GLN A 164 12.33 13.81 -8.98
N THR A 165 12.01 14.24 -10.20
CA THR A 165 13.00 14.73 -11.19
C THR A 165 13.02 16.25 -11.36
N ARG A 166 12.02 16.94 -10.81
CA ARG A 166 11.90 18.39 -10.84
C ARG A 166 13.03 19.03 -10.05
N ALA A 167 13.81 19.88 -10.70
CA ALA A 167 14.70 20.80 -10.01
C ALA A 167 13.84 21.83 -9.26
N LEU A 168 14.01 21.91 -7.95
CA LEU A 168 13.35 22.90 -7.11
C LEU A 168 14.24 24.14 -7.01
N ASP A 169 13.64 25.31 -7.13
CA ASP A 169 14.35 26.58 -6.92
C ASP A 169 14.78 26.67 -5.46
N ARG A 170 16.07 26.94 -5.24
CA ARG A 170 16.62 27.06 -3.89
C ARG A 170 15.98 28.24 -3.17
N LEU A 171 15.56 28.03 -1.91
CA LEU A 171 15.07 29.12 -1.08
C LEU A 171 16.22 30.07 -0.75
N SER A 172 15.92 31.37 -0.76
CA SER A 172 16.89 32.40 -0.38
C SER A 172 17.04 32.42 1.14
N VAL A 173 18.15 31.89 1.66
CA VAL A 173 18.50 31.98 3.07
C VAL A 173 19.36 33.24 3.28
N ALA A 174 18.86 34.17 4.10
CA ALA A 174 19.59 35.38 4.43
C ALA A 174 20.89 35.03 5.19
N ARG A 175 21.98 35.76 4.91
CA ARG A 175 23.24 35.58 5.66
C ARG A 175 23.13 36.04 7.11
N GLU A 176 22.28 37.04 7.36
CA GLU A 176 22.00 37.63 8.67
C GLU A 176 20.49 37.88 8.81
N LEU A 177 19.95 37.72 10.02
CA LEU A 177 18.55 38.00 10.35
C LEU A 177 18.36 39.50 10.66
N SER A 178 18.29 40.33 9.64
CA SER A 178 18.11 41.79 9.84
C SER A 178 16.67 42.17 10.19
N ASP A 179 15.67 41.44 9.68
CA ASP A 179 14.24 41.69 9.94
C ASP A 179 13.46 40.35 10.02
N PRO A 180 13.54 39.63 11.15
CA PRO A 180 12.84 38.36 11.30
C PRO A 180 11.33 38.55 11.38
N SER A 181 10.57 37.59 10.85
CA SER A 181 9.11 37.56 10.98
C SER A 181 8.67 37.48 12.45
N ASP A 182 7.47 37.99 12.77
CA ASP A 182 6.93 37.96 14.14
C ASP A 182 6.92 36.55 14.75
N LEU A 183 6.74 35.53 13.90
CA LEU A 183 6.80 34.12 14.29
C LEU A 183 8.21 33.72 14.75
N VAL A 184 9.22 34.07 13.94
CA VAL A 184 10.61 33.75 14.28
C VAL A 184 11.08 34.55 15.49
N ARG A 185 10.67 35.83 15.64
CA ARG A 185 10.92 36.62 16.85
C ARG A 185 10.39 35.95 18.11
N ALA A 186 9.13 35.49 18.08
CA ALA A 186 8.53 34.81 19.22
C ALA A 186 9.27 33.50 19.60
N LEU A 187 9.85 32.80 18.62
CA LEU A 187 10.67 31.61 18.86
C LEU A 187 12.09 31.92 19.31
N MET A 188 12.66 33.05 18.89
CA MET A 188 13.96 33.55 19.37
C MET A 188 13.89 33.87 20.88
N ASP A 189 12.78 34.46 21.32
CA ASP A 189 12.54 34.80 22.72
C ASP A 189 12.17 33.57 23.58
N SER A 190 11.87 32.43 22.95
CA SER A 190 11.49 31.20 23.64
C SER A 190 12.71 30.42 24.17
N GLU A 191 12.60 29.91 25.40
CA GLU A 191 13.59 29.02 26.02
C GLU A 191 13.38 27.54 25.65
N THR A 192 12.25 27.20 25.02
CA THR A 192 11.88 25.81 24.66
C THR A 192 12.32 25.39 23.26
N PHE A 193 13.11 26.22 22.58
CA PHE A 193 13.61 25.91 21.24
C PHE A 193 14.64 24.76 21.29
N PRO A 194 14.49 23.69 20.48
CA PRO A 194 15.33 22.48 20.61
C PRO A 194 16.81 22.65 20.30
N VAL A 195 17.20 23.67 19.52
CA VAL A 195 18.59 23.91 19.13
C VAL A 195 19.22 24.95 20.04
N THR A 196 20.35 24.57 20.63
CA THR A 196 21.09 25.38 21.60
C THR A 196 22.53 25.62 21.15
N GLY A 197 23.15 26.67 21.67
CA GLY A 197 24.54 27.04 21.36
C GLY A 197 24.72 27.80 20.05
N GLU A 198 25.91 27.64 19.45
CA GLU A 198 26.33 28.30 18.20
C GLU A 198 25.39 28.07 17.00
N PRO A 199 24.82 26.87 16.74
CA PRO A 199 23.96 26.66 15.58
C PRO A 199 22.56 27.28 15.71
N ARG A 200 22.21 27.88 16.86
CA ARG A 200 20.88 28.44 17.11
C ARG A 200 20.51 29.56 16.14
N ASP A 201 21.43 30.48 15.85
CA ASP A 201 21.19 31.57 14.87
C ASP A 201 20.97 31.01 13.45
N ARG A 202 21.73 29.98 13.06
CA ARG A 202 21.56 29.29 11.78
C ARG A 202 20.18 28.65 11.67
N ALA A 203 19.71 27.99 12.73
CA ALA A 203 18.38 27.38 12.74
C ALA A 203 17.27 28.43 12.51
N PHE A 204 17.37 29.62 13.11
CA PHE A 204 16.41 30.71 12.87
C PHE A 204 16.47 31.26 11.45
N ARG A 205 17.66 31.33 10.83
CA ARG A 205 17.81 31.71 9.41
C ARG A 205 17.11 30.74 8.47
N LEU A 206 17.27 29.44 8.71
CA LEU A 206 16.58 28.41 7.93
C LEU A 206 15.07 28.49 8.15
N LEU A 207 14.64 28.71 9.39
CA LEU A 207 13.22 28.83 9.71
C LEU A 207 12.58 30.05 9.03
N GLU A 208 13.23 31.21 9.04
CA GLU A 208 12.75 32.40 8.35
C GLU A 208 12.59 32.15 6.84
N ALA A 209 13.58 31.50 6.21
CA ALA A 209 13.51 31.13 4.80
C ALA A 209 12.33 30.17 4.50
N LEU A 210 12.08 29.20 5.38
CA LEU A 210 10.93 28.30 5.28
C LEU A 210 9.60 29.04 5.47
N VAL A 211 9.51 29.97 6.42
CA VAL A 211 8.29 30.77 6.68
C VAL A 211 7.98 31.65 5.48
N LEU A 212 8.98 32.34 4.92
CA LEU A 212 8.82 33.17 3.73
C LEU A 212 8.40 32.33 2.52
N GLY A 213 9.12 31.24 2.24
CA GLY A 213 8.79 30.35 1.13
C GLY A 213 7.42 29.67 1.27
N ALA A 214 7.00 29.35 2.51
CA ALA A 214 5.68 28.81 2.77
C ALA A 214 4.57 29.84 2.53
N ARG A 215 4.77 31.10 2.96
CA ARG A 215 3.83 32.20 2.71
C ARG A 215 3.69 32.50 1.22
N GLU A 216 4.80 32.52 0.48
CA GLU A 216 4.78 32.65 -0.99
C GLU A 216 4.01 31.50 -1.66
N ALA A 217 4.12 30.29 -1.11
CA ALA A 217 3.36 29.12 -1.56
C ALA A 217 1.89 29.10 -1.08
N GLY A 218 1.40 30.17 -0.43
CA GLY A 218 0.02 30.30 0.06
C GLY A 218 -0.29 29.52 1.33
N MET A 219 0.73 29.10 2.08
CA MET A 219 0.58 28.40 3.35
C MET A 219 0.53 29.39 4.52
N THR A 220 -0.28 29.08 5.54
CA THR A 220 -0.25 29.82 6.81
C THR A 220 0.69 29.12 7.78
N VAL A 221 1.44 29.86 8.58
CA VAL A 221 2.40 29.30 9.54
C VAL A 221 2.05 29.75 10.95
N GLU A 222 1.96 28.81 11.87
CA GLU A 222 1.57 29.00 13.27
C GLU A 222 2.63 28.39 14.20
N ILE A 223 2.80 28.96 15.40
CA ILE A 223 3.64 28.36 16.45
C ILE A 223 2.77 27.42 17.27
N GLY A 224 3.24 26.18 17.42
CA GLY A 224 2.69 25.21 18.35
C GLY A 224 3.68 24.94 19.47
N ASN A 225 3.16 24.56 20.63
CA ASN A 225 3.95 23.93 21.67
C ASN A 225 3.24 22.63 22.05
N GLN A 226 3.87 21.50 21.74
CA GLN A 226 3.31 20.19 22.09
C GLN A 226 4.13 19.51 23.20
N PRO A 227 3.49 19.01 24.26
CA PRO A 227 4.12 18.06 25.15
C PRO A 227 4.32 16.74 24.40
N HIS A 228 5.56 16.33 24.21
CA HIS A 228 5.91 15.09 23.53
C HIS A 228 6.16 13.97 24.56
N GLY A 229 5.27 12.97 24.61
CA GLY A 229 5.34 11.87 25.56
C GLY A 229 5.16 10.49 24.92
N ARG A 230 6.22 9.66 24.95
CA ARG A 230 6.10 8.20 25.05
C ARG A 230 6.29 7.86 26.54
N TYR A 231 5.39 7.05 27.10
CA TYR A 231 5.34 6.62 28.51
C TYR A 231 6.71 6.67 29.24
N GLY A 232 6.85 7.58 30.20
CA GLY A 232 7.91 7.54 31.22
C GLY A 232 9.07 8.53 31.10
N SER A 233 9.10 9.43 30.12
CA SER A 233 10.11 10.51 30.04
C SER A 233 9.54 11.85 30.51
N VAL A 234 10.34 12.66 31.21
CA VAL A 234 9.94 13.99 31.72
C VAL A 234 9.59 14.89 30.53
N ASP A 235 8.35 15.37 30.50
CA ASP A 235 7.81 16.28 29.48
C ASP A 235 8.69 17.54 29.36
N ARG A 236 9.38 17.67 28.23
CA ARG A 236 9.88 18.98 27.80
C ARG A 236 9.05 19.37 26.58
N ALA A 237 8.14 20.31 26.80
CA ALA A 237 7.39 20.95 25.74
C ALA A 237 8.40 21.63 24.81
N GLN A 238 8.40 21.25 23.54
CA GLN A 238 9.33 21.77 22.54
C GLN A 238 8.55 22.68 21.59
N ASP A 239 9.21 23.76 21.17
CA ASP A 239 8.62 24.65 20.17
C ASP A 239 8.58 23.95 18.81
N GLU A 240 7.39 23.94 18.22
CA GLU A 240 7.11 23.36 16.91
C GLU A 240 6.48 24.42 16.00
N VAL A 241 6.73 24.31 14.70
CA VAL A 241 6.18 25.21 13.70
C VAL A 241 5.18 24.44 12.85
N THR A 242 3.93 24.87 12.85
CA THR A 242 2.86 24.22 12.10
C THR A 242 2.59 24.97 10.81
N PHE A 243 2.75 24.28 9.68
CA PHE A 243 2.38 24.73 8.34
C PHE A 243 0.97 24.25 8.00
N CYS A 244 0.09 25.19 7.69
CA CYS A 244 -1.31 24.96 7.37
C CYS A 244 -1.57 25.20 5.88
N ILE A 245 -2.10 24.19 5.18
CA ILE A 245 -2.56 24.30 3.79
C ILE A 245 -4.00 23.80 3.71
N GLY A 246 -4.94 24.73 3.50
CA GLY A 246 -6.37 24.41 3.53
C GLY A 246 -6.79 23.86 4.89
N GLN A 247 -7.13 22.57 4.94
CA GLN A 247 -7.53 21.87 6.17
C GLN A 247 -6.41 20.99 6.76
N ASP A 248 -5.29 20.83 6.05
CA ASP A 248 -4.20 19.95 6.45
C ASP A 248 -3.13 20.73 7.21
N ARG A 249 -2.61 20.10 8.27
CA ARG A 249 -1.62 20.68 9.18
C ARG A 249 -0.38 19.80 9.23
N PHE A 250 0.78 20.40 9.05
CA PHE A 250 2.08 19.73 9.04
C PHE A 250 2.98 20.37 10.08
N GLN A 251 3.51 19.57 10.99
CA GLN A 251 4.34 20.02 12.10
C GLN A 251 5.80 19.84 11.73
N LEU A 252 6.57 20.92 11.83
CA LEU A 252 8.01 20.94 11.63
C LEU A 252 8.69 21.22 12.96
N ARG A 253 9.69 20.41 13.28
CA ARG A 253 10.52 20.59 14.46
C ARG A 253 12.00 20.43 14.13
N PHE A 254 12.82 21.07 14.93
CA PHE A 254 14.27 20.87 14.90
C PHE A 254 14.67 19.88 15.98
N THR A 255 15.66 19.04 15.71
CA THR A 255 16.24 18.15 16.73
C THR A 255 17.75 18.25 16.68
N GLN A 256 18.39 18.49 17.82
CA GLN A 256 19.84 18.55 17.95
C GLN A 256 20.32 17.33 18.74
N ALA A 257 21.38 16.68 18.26
CA ALA A 257 22.02 15.61 19.01
C ALA A 257 22.87 16.19 20.15
N THR A 258 23.04 15.42 21.21
CA THR A 258 23.97 15.76 22.30
C THR A 258 25.17 14.83 22.23
N LEU A 259 26.37 15.42 22.21
CA LEU A 259 27.64 14.70 22.20
C LEU A 259 28.19 14.61 23.62
N GLN A 260 28.73 13.45 23.99
CA GLN A 260 29.46 13.28 25.24
C GLN A 260 30.93 13.61 25.03
N ARG A 261 31.41 14.67 25.70
CA ARG A 261 32.83 15.02 25.75
C ARG A 261 33.39 14.65 27.12
N PRO A 262 34.63 14.14 27.24
CA PRO A 262 35.23 13.88 28.55
C PRO A 262 35.16 15.13 29.43
N HIS A 263 34.63 14.98 30.66
CA HIS A 263 34.45 16.10 31.57
C HIS A 263 35.81 16.59 32.07
N GLU A 264 36.04 17.90 31.97
CA GLU A 264 37.24 18.53 32.55
C GLU A 264 36.91 19.02 33.97
N PRO A 265 37.40 18.34 35.03
CA PRO A 265 36.94 18.62 36.39
C PRO A 265 37.39 20.00 36.86
N THR A 266 36.46 20.80 37.37
CA THR A 266 36.79 22.11 37.92
C THR A 266 37.57 21.98 39.24
N GLU A 267 38.33 23.00 39.63
CA GLU A 267 39.05 23.00 40.93
C GLU A 267 38.13 22.74 42.13
N ARG A 268 36.87 23.21 42.05
CA ARG A 268 35.85 22.98 43.06
C ARG A 268 35.41 21.52 43.10
N GLU A 269 35.23 20.87 41.95
CA GLU A 269 34.90 19.45 41.86
C GLU A 269 36.05 18.57 42.30
N LEU A 270 37.29 18.90 41.95
CA LEU A 270 38.49 18.22 42.46
C LEU A 270 38.63 18.34 43.98
N ALA A 271 38.34 19.51 44.55
CA ALA A 271 38.33 19.71 46.01
C ALA A 271 37.23 18.90 46.71
N ARG A 272 36.07 18.72 46.07
CA ARG A 272 34.98 17.86 46.56
C ARG A 272 35.28 16.37 46.36
N ALA A 273 35.95 16.00 45.28
CA ALA A 273 36.39 14.63 45.01
C ALA A 273 37.38 14.12 46.07
N ARG A 274 38.27 14.99 46.55
CA ARG A 274 39.14 14.70 47.71
C ARG A 274 38.37 14.40 49.00
N ARG A 275 37.09 14.79 49.07
CA ARG A 275 36.17 14.49 50.19
C ARG A 275 35.24 13.30 49.90
N GLY A 276 35.48 12.55 48.82
CA GLY A 276 34.73 11.35 48.45
C GLY A 276 33.50 11.57 47.58
N TYR A 277 33.29 12.78 47.04
CA TYR A 277 32.18 13.06 46.12
C TYR A 277 32.57 12.74 44.66
N LEU A 278 31.69 12.06 43.93
CA LEU A 278 31.88 11.81 42.49
C LEU A 278 31.46 13.03 41.66
N PHE A 279 32.07 13.18 40.49
CA PHE A 279 31.65 14.10 39.42
C PHE A 279 31.46 13.29 38.12
N PRO A 280 30.71 13.81 37.12
CA PRO A 280 30.43 13.09 35.88
C PRO A 280 31.70 12.77 35.07
N ASP A 281 31.73 11.62 34.38
CA ASP A 281 32.83 11.27 33.48
C ASP A 281 32.79 12.07 32.16
N PHE A 282 31.60 12.58 31.79
CA PHE A 282 31.36 13.28 30.53
C PHE A 282 30.51 14.54 30.74
N ASP A 283 30.86 15.59 29.99
CA ASP A 283 30.02 16.76 29.74
C ASP A 283 29.17 16.51 28.50
N GLU A 284 27.88 16.85 28.62
CA GLU A 284 26.94 16.84 27.51
C GLU A 284 27.02 18.17 26.77
N VAL A 285 27.53 18.14 25.54
CA VAL A 285 27.67 19.32 24.69
C VAL A 285 26.77 19.17 23.47
N PRO A 286 25.94 20.17 23.13
CA PRO A 286 25.13 20.15 21.92
C PRO A 286 26.00 19.97 20.67
N ASP A 287 25.53 19.13 19.73
CA ASP A 287 26.18 18.96 18.43
C ASP A 287 26.08 20.26 17.60
N GLU A 288 27.05 20.49 16.73
CA GLU A 288 27.01 21.59 15.77
C GLU A 288 25.91 21.35 14.72
N HIS A 289 25.65 20.09 14.41
CA HIS A 289 24.65 19.66 13.44
C HIS A 289 23.27 19.49 14.10
N PHE A 290 22.23 19.84 13.35
CA PHE A 290 20.84 19.65 13.75
C PHE A 290 20.02 19.09 12.59
N ASP A 291 18.92 18.41 12.91
CA ASP A 291 18.05 17.78 11.93
C ASP A 291 16.70 18.51 11.88
N ILE A 292 16.04 18.48 10.72
CA ILE A 292 14.65 18.92 10.55
C ILE A 292 13.76 17.69 10.47
N VAL A 293 12.69 17.64 11.26
CA VAL A 293 11.67 16.59 11.23
C VAL A 293 10.34 17.20 10.84
N LEU A 294 9.69 16.61 9.84
CA LEU A 294 8.36 16.96 9.35
C LEU A 294 7.37 15.84 9.66
N ASP A 295 6.56 16.07 10.67
CA ASP A 295 5.48 15.21 11.10
C ASP A 295 4.15 15.72 10.52
N GLY A 296 3.25 14.82 10.12
CA GLY A 296 1.97 15.23 9.55
C GLY A 296 1.22 14.12 8.81
N PRO A 297 -0.04 14.36 8.42
CA PRO A 297 -0.85 13.38 7.71
C PRO A 297 -0.37 13.18 6.27
N GLY A 298 -0.66 12.01 5.70
CA GLY A 298 -0.33 11.67 4.31
C GLY A 298 0.81 10.68 4.17
N VAL A 299 1.20 10.42 2.92
CA VAL A 299 2.31 9.52 2.58
C VAL A 299 3.61 10.30 2.49
N GLN A 300 4.73 9.67 2.83
CA GLN A 300 6.05 10.25 2.63
C GLN A 300 6.45 10.12 1.15
N PHE A 301 6.87 11.22 0.52
CA PHE A 301 7.37 11.23 -0.85
C PHE A 301 8.89 11.09 -0.88
N TRP A 302 9.61 12.05 -0.31
CA TRP A 302 11.05 11.97 -0.12
C TRP A 302 11.42 11.55 1.29
N ALA A 303 11.14 12.41 2.26
CA ALA A 303 11.62 12.26 3.63
C ALA A 303 10.64 12.90 4.62
N SER A 304 10.62 12.39 5.84
CA SER A 304 10.07 13.06 7.02
C SER A 304 11.16 13.61 7.93
N LYS A 305 12.43 13.36 7.59
CA LYS A 305 13.59 13.78 8.37
C LYS A 305 14.76 14.10 7.45
N TRP A 306 15.32 15.30 7.61
CA TRP A 306 16.52 15.78 6.93
C TRP A 306 17.61 16.00 7.97
N LYS A 307 18.83 15.60 7.62
CA LYS A 307 19.97 15.64 8.54
C LYS A 307 21.02 16.60 8.03
N ASP A 308 21.59 17.36 8.95
CA ASP A 308 22.78 18.16 8.69
C ASP A 308 24.02 17.30 8.96
N THR A 309 24.98 17.33 8.04
CA THR A 309 26.29 16.68 8.19
C THR A 309 27.38 17.57 7.61
N ASP A 310 28.64 17.26 7.91
CA ASP A 310 29.77 17.97 7.32
C ASP A 310 29.75 17.96 5.78
N ASP A 311 29.24 16.86 5.20
CA ASP A 311 29.15 16.63 3.76
C ASP A 311 27.85 17.16 3.12
N HIS A 312 26.82 17.49 3.91
CA HIS A 312 25.49 17.88 3.41
C HIS A 312 24.77 18.86 4.33
N ARG A 313 24.34 19.99 3.77
CA ARG A 313 23.80 21.12 4.52
C ARG A 313 22.28 21.24 4.33
N LEU A 314 21.56 21.53 5.41
CA LEU A 314 20.08 21.66 5.39
C LEU A 314 19.56 22.78 4.48
N GLU A 315 20.38 23.80 4.21
CA GLU A 315 20.10 24.91 3.29
C GLU A 315 19.68 24.41 1.90
N ASP A 316 20.29 23.31 1.43
CA ASP A 316 20.02 22.74 0.11
C ASP A 316 18.67 21.98 0.07
N ASP A 317 18.16 21.54 1.22
CA ASP A 317 16.94 20.72 1.34
C ASP A 317 15.68 21.55 1.63
N LEU A 318 15.78 22.84 1.96
CA LEU A 318 14.61 23.63 2.39
C LEU A 318 13.49 23.69 1.34
N ALA A 319 13.86 23.82 0.06
CA ALA A 319 12.90 23.80 -1.04
C ALA A 319 12.18 22.45 -1.14
N GLN A 320 12.91 21.36 -0.88
CA GLN A 320 12.38 20.00 -0.84
C GLN A 320 11.41 19.81 0.34
N VAL A 321 11.70 20.39 1.51
CA VAL A 321 10.79 20.36 2.67
C VAL A 321 9.45 21.00 2.33
N LEU A 322 9.44 22.18 1.70
CA LEU A 322 8.19 22.85 1.30
C LEU A 322 7.43 22.09 0.21
N GLU A 323 8.14 21.52 -0.76
CA GLU A 323 7.50 20.71 -1.81
C GLU A 323 6.94 19.40 -1.22
N GLU A 324 7.61 18.76 -0.27
CA GLU A 324 7.07 17.59 0.45
C GLU A 324 5.72 17.90 1.10
N ILE A 325 5.59 19.07 1.75
CA ILE A 325 4.31 19.52 2.34
C ILE A 325 3.24 19.66 1.26
N ARG A 326 3.56 20.29 0.12
CA ARG A 326 2.62 20.44 -1.00
C ARG A 326 2.18 19.10 -1.58
N LEU A 327 3.11 18.17 -1.78
CA LEU A 327 2.82 16.84 -2.31
C LEU A 327 1.92 16.03 -1.35
N ARG A 328 2.21 16.07 -0.05
CA ARG A 328 1.36 15.44 0.97
C ARG A 328 -0.06 16.01 0.97
N HIS A 329 -0.20 17.33 0.91
CA HIS A 329 -1.50 17.98 0.81
C HIS A 329 -2.26 17.59 -0.47
N GLY A 330 -1.58 17.59 -1.62
CA GLY A 330 -2.16 17.18 -2.91
C GLY A 330 -2.68 15.74 -2.87
N TYR A 331 -1.88 14.82 -2.32
CA TYR A 331 -2.30 13.42 -2.15
C TYR A 331 -3.54 13.26 -1.26
N LEU A 332 -3.59 13.97 -0.13
CA LEU A 332 -4.75 13.93 0.77
C LEU A 332 -6.01 14.47 0.11
N THR A 333 -5.87 15.53 -0.69
CA THR A 333 -6.97 16.12 -1.46
C THR A 333 -7.51 15.14 -2.49
N ASP A 334 -6.62 14.49 -3.25
CA ASP A 334 -7.00 13.43 -4.19
C ASP A 334 -7.67 12.24 -3.49
N LEU A 335 -7.15 11.83 -2.34
CA LEU A 335 -7.72 10.71 -1.57
C LEU A 335 -9.14 11.03 -1.11
N ARG A 336 -9.37 12.24 -0.57
CA ARG A 336 -10.69 12.72 -0.16
C ARG A 336 -11.66 12.78 -1.35
N ALA A 337 -11.21 13.29 -2.49
CA ALA A 337 -12.03 13.35 -3.71
C ALA A 337 -12.45 11.95 -4.18
N ARG A 338 -11.54 10.97 -4.15
CA ARG A 338 -11.86 9.57 -4.50
C ARG A 338 -12.85 8.94 -3.52
N GLN A 339 -12.72 9.22 -2.23
CA GLN A 339 -13.66 8.73 -1.21
C GLN A 339 -15.06 9.31 -1.41
N GLN A 340 -15.17 10.63 -1.61
CA GLN A 340 -16.45 11.28 -1.90
C GLN A 340 -17.13 10.73 -3.15
N GLU A 341 -16.37 10.49 -4.22
CA GLU A 341 -16.91 9.92 -5.45
C GLU A 341 -17.39 8.47 -5.25
N GLN A 342 -16.68 7.66 -4.45
CA GLN A 342 -17.12 6.31 -4.10
C GLN A 342 -18.40 6.32 -3.27
N GLU A 343 -18.50 7.21 -2.28
CA GLU A 343 -19.71 7.38 -1.46
C GLU A 343 -20.91 7.81 -2.32
N ARG A 344 -20.71 8.77 -3.22
CA ARG A 344 -21.73 9.23 -4.17
C ARG A 344 -22.21 8.07 -5.06
N ARG A 345 -21.29 7.28 -5.61
CA ARG A 345 -21.63 6.09 -6.42
C ARG A 345 -22.37 5.03 -5.61
N ALA A 346 -21.93 4.76 -4.39
CA ALA A 346 -22.59 3.80 -3.50
C ALA A 346 -24.02 4.24 -3.16
N GLN A 347 -24.22 5.54 -2.89
CA GLN A 347 -25.54 6.09 -2.64
C GLN A 347 -26.46 5.98 -3.87
N GLN A 348 -25.95 6.29 -5.06
CA GLN A 348 -26.70 6.12 -6.31
C GLN A 348 -27.08 4.66 -6.55
N ALA A 349 -26.14 3.73 -6.38
CA ALA A 349 -26.38 2.30 -6.52
C ALA A 349 -27.44 1.77 -5.53
N ARG A 350 -27.46 2.29 -4.29
CA ARG A 350 -28.50 1.97 -3.30
C ARG A 350 -29.88 2.43 -3.76
N VAL A 351 -30.00 3.67 -4.22
CA VAL A 351 -31.27 4.22 -4.72
C VAL A 351 -31.75 3.45 -5.96
N GLU A 352 -30.87 3.14 -6.89
CA GLU A 352 -31.20 2.34 -8.08
C GLU A 352 -31.55 0.89 -7.73
N GLY A 353 -30.88 0.30 -6.74
CA GLY A 353 -31.19 -1.03 -6.23
C GLY A 353 -32.57 -1.09 -5.59
N GLN A 354 -32.92 -0.08 -4.78
CA GLN A 354 -34.25 0.04 -4.19
C GLN A 354 -35.34 0.14 -5.25
N LYS A 355 -35.17 1.03 -6.24
CA LYS A 355 -36.12 1.16 -7.37
C LYS A 355 -36.28 -0.15 -8.15
N ARG A 356 -35.19 -0.88 -8.39
CA ARG A 356 -35.24 -2.18 -9.07
C ARG A 356 -36.01 -3.23 -8.26
N LEU A 357 -35.80 -3.26 -6.95
CA LEU A 357 -36.52 -4.16 -6.05
C LEU A 357 -38.01 -3.82 -5.98
N GLU A 358 -38.37 -2.54 -5.87
CA GLU A 358 -39.76 -2.07 -5.89
C GLU A 358 -40.45 -2.47 -7.20
N ALA A 359 -39.82 -2.19 -8.35
CA ALA A 359 -40.35 -2.58 -9.66
C ALA A 359 -40.44 -4.12 -9.83
N ALA A 360 -39.53 -4.88 -9.23
CA ALA A 360 -39.62 -6.34 -9.22
C ALA A 360 -40.79 -6.82 -8.36
N ARG A 361 -41.01 -6.22 -7.18
CA ARG A 361 -42.14 -6.50 -6.28
C ARG A 361 -43.48 -6.16 -6.92
N GLU A 362 -43.58 -5.02 -7.61
CA GLU A 362 -44.80 -4.63 -8.34
C GLU A 362 -45.14 -5.61 -9.45
N ARG A 363 -44.13 -6.05 -10.22
CA ARG A 363 -44.31 -7.08 -11.26
C ARG A 363 -44.70 -8.43 -10.66
N ALA A 364 -44.08 -8.83 -9.56
CA ALA A 364 -44.44 -10.07 -8.85
C ALA A 364 -45.88 -10.00 -8.29
N ALA A 365 -46.30 -8.86 -7.74
CA ALA A 365 -47.66 -8.66 -7.25
C ALA A 365 -48.70 -8.71 -8.38
N ALA A 366 -48.37 -8.16 -9.55
CA ALA A 366 -49.23 -8.28 -10.73
C ALA A 366 -49.36 -9.74 -11.20
N ALA A 367 -48.24 -10.46 -11.32
CA ALA A 367 -48.22 -11.86 -11.72
C ALA A 367 -48.96 -12.78 -10.72
N TYR A 368 -48.82 -12.52 -9.42
CA TYR A 368 -49.59 -13.23 -8.38
C TYR A 368 -51.09 -13.04 -8.56
N ARG A 369 -51.55 -11.80 -8.79
CA ARG A 369 -52.97 -11.52 -9.01
C ARG A 369 -53.51 -12.25 -10.23
N GLU A 370 -52.77 -12.22 -11.33
CA GLU A 370 -53.13 -12.96 -12.56
C GLU A 370 -53.22 -14.46 -12.29
N HIS A 371 -52.24 -15.03 -11.58
CA HIS A 371 -52.25 -16.45 -11.24
C HIS A 371 -53.46 -16.84 -10.36
N MET A 372 -53.81 -16.02 -9.36
CA MET A 372 -54.98 -16.27 -8.51
C MET A 372 -56.30 -16.20 -9.29
N ILE A 373 -56.42 -15.27 -10.25
CA ILE A 373 -57.59 -15.18 -11.13
C ILE A 373 -57.69 -16.46 -11.99
N ASP A 374 -56.56 -16.91 -12.54
CA ASP A 374 -56.52 -18.12 -13.36
C ASP A 374 -56.89 -19.39 -12.56
N GLU A 375 -56.40 -19.52 -11.32
CA GLU A 375 -56.74 -20.63 -10.44
C GLU A 375 -58.22 -20.62 -10.07
N ASP A 376 -58.77 -19.48 -9.65
CA ASP A 376 -60.21 -19.34 -9.36
C ASP A 376 -61.07 -19.67 -10.59
N ALA A 377 -60.64 -19.26 -11.79
CA ALA A 377 -61.33 -19.58 -13.03
C ALA A 377 -61.31 -21.09 -13.34
N ARG A 378 -60.19 -21.78 -13.09
CA ARG A 378 -60.08 -23.24 -13.24
C ARG A 378 -60.99 -23.97 -12.25
N ASP A 379 -61.00 -23.52 -11.00
CA ASP A 379 -61.84 -24.03 -9.93
C ASP A 379 -63.33 -23.90 -10.26
N GLN A 380 -63.76 -22.71 -10.72
CA GLN A 380 -65.12 -22.47 -11.17
C GLN A 380 -65.48 -23.37 -12.36
N ALA A 381 -64.60 -23.48 -13.37
CA ALA A 381 -64.84 -24.36 -14.52
C ALA A 381 -64.94 -25.85 -14.13
N GLN A 382 -64.23 -26.28 -13.10
CA GLN A 382 -64.34 -27.63 -12.56
C GLN A 382 -65.67 -27.84 -11.83
N ARG A 383 -66.03 -26.96 -10.89
CA ARG A 383 -67.29 -27.05 -10.14
C ARG A 383 -68.51 -27.02 -11.06
N TRP A 384 -68.49 -26.18 -12.10
CA TRP A 384 -69.53 -26.14 -13.13
C TRP A 384 -69.64 -27.46 -13.92
N ARG A 385 -68.51 -28.06 -14.31
CA ARG A 385 -68.50 -29.37 -14.99
C ARG A 385 -69.08 -30.46 -14.08
N GLU A 386 -68.68 -30.50 -12.81
CA GLU A 386 -69.17 -31.46 -11.83
C GLU A 386 -70.68 -31.30 -11.60
N ALA A 387 -71.18 -30.08 -11.42
CA ALA A 387 -72.60 -29.79 -11.28
C ALA A 387 -73.40 -30.29 -12.50
N ASN A 388 -72.93 -30.03 -13.73
CA ASN A 388 -73.59 -30.52 -14.94
C ASN A 388 -73.57 -32.04 -15.07
N GLN A 389 -72.47 -32.71 -14.68
CA GLN A 389 -72.41 -34.17 -14.66
C GLN A 389 -73.41 -34.75 -13.66
N MET A 390 -73.56 -34.15 -12.48
CA MET A 390 -74.54 -34.57 -11.48
C MET A 390 -75.98 -34.36 -11.95
N ARG A 391 -76.29 -33.24 -12.62
CA ARG A 391 -77.60 -33.01 -13.25
C ARG A 391 -77.92 -34.04 -14.33
N ALA A 392 -76.95 -34.35 -15.19
CA ALA A 392 -77.10 -35.37 -16.23
C ALA A 392 -77.33 -36.77 -15.62
N TYR A 393 -76.61 -37.11 -14.55
CA TYR A 393 -76.81 -38.36 -13.82
C TYR A 393 -78.18 -38.43 -13.15
N ALA A 394 -78.64 -37.35 -12.50
CA ALA A 394 -79.99 -37.27 -11.94
C ALA A 394 -81.08 -37.47 -13.00
N ALA A 395 -80.93 -36.86 -14.17
CA ALA A 395 -81.86 -37.03 -15.29
C ALA A 395 -81.90 -38.49 -15.80
N GLU A 396 -80.74 -39.14 -15.87
CA GLU A 396 -80.64 -40.55 -16.27
C GLU A 396 -81.26 -41.50 -15.23
N VAL A 397 -81.08 -41.22 -13.93
CA VAL A 397 -81.73 -41.96 -12.84
C VAL A 397 -83.26 -41.83 -12.95
N LYS A 398 -83.80 -40.62 -13.18
CA LYS A 398 -85.25 -40.42 -13.41
C LYS A 398 -85.74 -41.17 -14.64
N ARG A 399 -84.96 -41.18 -15.73
CA ARG A 399 -85.30 -41.90 -16.96
C ARG A 399 -85.40 -43.41 -16.74
N ARG A 400 -84.46 -44.00 -16.00
CA ARG A 400 -84.46 -45.44 -15.69
C ARG A 400 -85.52 -45.82 -14.66
N ALA A 401 -85.83 -44.92 -13.72
CA ALA A 401 -86.89 -45.12 -12.74
C ALA A 401 -88.27 -45.35 -13.37
N ALA A 402 -88.51 -44.83 -14.57
CA ALA A 402 -89.77 -45.02 -15.30
C ALA A 402 -90.07 -46.48 -15.68
N ALA A 403 -89.07 -47.38 -15.66
CA ALA A 403 -89.23 -48.79 -15.97
C ALA A 403 -89.35 -49.70 -14.72
N LEU A 404 -89.33 -49.12 -13.51
CA LEU A 404 -89.42 -49.85 -12.24
C LEU A 404 -90.88 -49.93 -11.74
N ASP A 405 -91.11 -50.73 -10.70
CA ASP A 405 -92.39 -50.74 -9.98
C ASP A 405 -92.62 -49.42 -9.22
N GLU A 406 -93.86 -49.19 -8.76
CA GLU A 406 -94.25 -47.91 -8.18
C GLU A 406 -93.41 -47.52 -6.94
N ALA A 407 -93.11 -48.50 -6.08
CA ALA A 407 -92.35 -48.26 -4.85
C ALA A 407 -90.86 -47.98 -5.11
N ASP A 408 -90.24 -48.67 -6.07
CA ASP A 408 -88.85 -48.41 -6.47
C ASP A 408 -88.72 -47.13 -7.29
N ARG A 409 -89.75 -46.78 -8.08
CA ARG A 409 -89.81 -45.53 -8.84
C ARG A 409 -89.81 -44.30 -7.93
N GLU A 410 -90.63 -44.27 -6.87
CA GLU A 410 -90.65 -43.15 -5.91
C GLU A 410 -89.29 -42.99 -5.22
N ARG A 411 -88.66 -44.09 -4.78
CA ARG A 411 -87.32 -44.06 -4.18
C ARG A 411 -86.27 -43.51 -5.14
N ALA A 412 -86.27 -43.97 -6.39
CA ALA A 412 -85.32 -43.51 -7.41
C ALA A 412 -85.53 -42.03 -7.80
N CYS A 413 -86.78 -41.57 -7.85
CA CYS A 413 -87.11 -40.15 -8.07
C CYS A 413 -86.61 -39.26 -6.93
N SER A 414 -86.83 -39.65 -5.67
CA SER A 414 -86.32 -38.92 -4.51
C SER A 414 -84.79 -38.87 -4.47
N TRP A 415 -84.13 -39.97 -4.84
CA TRP A 415 -82.68 -40.01 -4.98
C TRP A 415 -82.17 -39.05 -6.08
N ALA A 416 -82.83 -39.02 -7.23
CA ALA A 416 -82.49 -38.09 -8.30
C ALA A 416 -82.71 -36.63 -7.93
N GLU A 417 -83.75 -36.31 -7.16
CA GLU A 417 -83.98 -34.96 -6.63
C GLU A 417 -82.87 -34.54 -5.66
N ARG A 418 -82.41 -35.46 -4.79
CA ARG A 418 -81.28 -35.20 -3.91
C ARG A 418 -79.98 -34.95 -4.68
N ILE A 419 -79.72 -35.70 -5.75
CA ILE A 419 -78.54 -35.47 -6.62
C ILE A 419 -78.62 -34.09 -7.29
N ALA A 420 -79.80 -33.70 -7.79
CA ALA A 420 -80.01 -32.38 -8.38
C ALA A 420 -79.76 -31.24 -7.38
N ALA A 421 -80.24 -31.37 -6.13
CA ALA A 421 -80.00 -30.39 -5.07
C ALA A 421 -78.52 -30.23 -4.73
N VAL A 422 -77.75 -31.34 -4.73
CA VAL A 422 -76.28 -31.27 -4.55
C VAL A 422 -75.61 -30.59 -5.74
N ALA A 423 -76.06 -30.86 -6.97
CA ALA A 423 -75.55 -30.19 -8.16
C ALA A 423 -75.78 -28.67 -8.12
N ASP A 424 -76.95 -28.23 -7.67
CA ASP A 424 -77.28 -26.80 -7.54
C ASP A 424 -76.46 -26.11 -6.44
N SER A 425 -76.10 -26.83 -5.36
CA SER A 425 -75.18 -26.28 -4.34
C SER A 425 -73.72 -26.18 -4.80
N LEU A 426 -73.32 -26.98 -5.78
CA LEU A 426 -71.98 -27.01 -6.35
C LEU A 426 -71.82 -26.04 -7.52
N ASP A 427 -72.93 -25.61 -8.14
CA ASP A 427 -72.90 -24.71 -9.28
C ASP A 427 -72.28 -23.36 -8.87
N PRO A 428 -71.12 -22.99 -9.43
CA PRO A 428 -70.46 -21.74 -9.08
C PRO A 428 -71.15 -20.51 -9.68
N PHE A 429 -72.22 -20.67 -10.47
CA PHE A 429 -73.02 -19.56 -10.97
C PHE A 429 -74.20 -19.23 -10.05
N PRO A 430 -74.13 -18.12 -9.31
CA PRO A 430 -75.31 -17.40 -8.89
C PRO A 430 -75.36 -15.98 -9.54
N ASP A 431 -76.51 -15.64 -10.13
CA ASP A 431 -76.98 -14.36 -10.72
C ASP A 431 -76.06 -13.49 -11.62
N GLU A 432 -74.73 -13.40 -11.46
CA GLU A 432 -73.88 -12.55 -12.30
C GLU A 432 -72.48 -13.15 -12.61
N ALA A 433 -72.11 -13.17 -13.90
CA ALA A 433 -70.87 -13.76 -14.43
C ALA A 433 -69.67 -12.78 -14.40
N TYR A 434 -69.15 -12.43 -13.22
CA TYR A 434 -67.97 -11.56 -13.09
C TYR A 434 -66.75 -12.28 -12.50
N ALA A 435 -65.56 -11.82 -12.88
CA ALA A 435 -64.31 -12.23 -12.24
C ALA A 435 -64.32 -11.87 -10.72
N PRO A 436 -63.64 -12.65 -9.86
CA PRO A 436 -63.55 -12.38 -8.43
C PRO A 436 -63.03 -10.96 -8.17
N ARG A 437 -63.82 -10.13 -7.45
CA ARG A 437 -63.46 -8.72 -7.18
C ARG A 437 -62.48 -8.54 -6.01
N VAL A 438 -62.28 -9.56 -5.19
CA VAL A 438 -61.47 -9.48 -3.96
C VAL A 438 -60.42 -10.58 -3.97
N ILE A 439 -59.21 -10.23 -4.41
CA ILE A 439 -58.01 -11.05 -4.22
C ILE A 439 -57.31 -10.50 -2.97
N ALA A 440 -57.02 -11.38 -2.01
CA ALA A 440 -56.28 -11.00 -0.81
C ALA A 440 -54.92 -10.39 -1.18
N ARG A 441 -54.44 -9.41 -0.40
CA ARG A 441 -53.10 -8.86 -0.63
C ARG A 441 -52.07 -9.99 -0.45
N PRO A 442 -51.13 -10.17 -1.40
CA PRO A 442 -50.12 -11.21 -1.31
C PRO A 442 -49.24 -11.00 -0.08
N SER A 443 -48.89 -12.09 0.60
CA SER A 443 -47.86 -12.08 1.63
C SER A 443 -46.46 -12.02 1.00
N GLU A 444 -45.43 -11.74 1.80
CA GLU A 444 -44.05 -11.67 1.31
C GLU A 444 -43.57 -13.02 0.72
N SER A 445 -44.01 -14.14 1.32
CA SER A 445 -43.74 -15.50 0.82
C SER A 445 -44.45 -15.83 -0.49
N ASP A 446 -45.61 -15.22 -0.74
CA ASP A 446 -46.34 -15.40 -2.00
C ASP A 446 -45.62 -14.70 -3.15
N LEU A 447 -45.04 -13.51 -2.89
CA LEU A 447 -44.30 -12.73 -3.88
C LEU A 447 -42.98 -13.39 -4.27
N GLU A 448 -42.29 -14.07 -3.35
CA GLU A 448 -41.00 -14.74 -3.62
C GLU A 448 -41.08 -15.74 -4.78
N ARG A 449 -42.23 -16.41 -4.95
CA ARG A 449 -42.45 -17.38 -6.05
C ARG A 449 -42.52 -16.72 -7.43
N PHE A 450 -42.82 -15.42 -7.48
CA PHE A 450 -42.99 -14.64 -8.71
C PHE A 450 -41.86 -13.63 -8.95
N ILE A 451 -40.97 -13.41 -7.98
CA ILE A 451 -39.75 -12.61 -8.16
C ILE A 451 -38.76 -13.42 -9.01
N LYS A 452 -38.61 -13.02 -10.28
CA LYS A 452 -37.51 -13.49 -11.14
C LYS A 452 -36.33 -12.52 -11.01
N TYR A 453 -35.19 -13.03 -10.59
CA TYR A 453 -33.92 -12.29 -10.50
C TYR A 453 -33.28 -12.04 -11.86
#